data_AF-A0A5B6TQH3-F1
#
_entry.id   AF-A0A5B6TQH3-F1
#
_cell.length_a   1.000
_cell.length_b   1.000
_cell.length_c   1.000
_cell.angle_alpha   90.00
_cell.angle_beta   90.00
_cell.angle_gamma   90.00
#
_symmetry.space_group_name_H-M   'P 1'
#
loop_
_entity.id
_entity.type
_entity.pdbx_description
1 polymer ?
#
loop_
_entity_poly.entity_id
_entity_poly.type
_entity_poly.pdbx_seq_one_letter_code
_entity_poly.pdbx_strand_id
1 'polypeptide(L)'
;MADLNSLEKQKLENLLRMKQGFLLNFTDPSLQAFVHRSVGLDFYHEKYRNGTSSKANRMREFWKVESDFIVAKLIFDLCQYFKDLKERKGEALLQEEKRLLEDCLGISKRLSNSAEVVALLLKRKATDTQGSGLGRVEVVEEEEDTARLFSALSLETQVASRGNETVFLITNEDIMPFLKNMSFVS
;
A
#
# COMPACT_ATOMS: atom_id res chain seq x y z
N MET A 1 7.50 -6.36 1.39
CA MET A 1 8.40 -5.26 1.78
C MET A 1 8.29 -4.10 0.80
N ALA A 2 8.13 -2.88 1.32
CA ALA A 2 8.13 -1.70 0.47
C ALA A 2 9.56 -1.21 0.17
N ASP A 3 9.80 -0.84 -1.08
CA ASP A 3 11.08 -0.31 -1.56
C ASP A 3 11.26 1.16 -1.15
N LEU A 4 11.46 1.39 0.14
CA LEU A 4 11.72 2.70 0.72
C LEU A 4 13.21 2.86 1.08
N ASN A 5 13.86 3.86 0.49
CA ASN A 5 15.24 4.19 0.84
C ASN A 5 15.34 4.97 2.17
N SER A 6 16.54 5.08 2.72
CA SER A 6 16.75 5.71 4.04
C SER A 6 16.35 7.18 4.09
N LEU A 7 16.54 7.93 2.99
CA LEU A 7 16.16 9.34 2.91
C LEU A 7 14.63 9.49 2.86
N GLU A 8 13.94 8.66 2.10
CA GLU A 8 12.47 8.62 2.03
C GLU A 8 11.86 8.29 3.39
N LYS A 9 12.40 7.28 4.10
CA LYS A 9 12.01 6.95 5.47
C LYS A 9 12.16 8.15 6.38
N GLN A 10 13.29 8.87 6.32
CA GLN A 10 13.50 10.06 7.13
C GLN A 10 12.48 11.17 6.81
N LYS A 11 12.13 11.38 5.54
CA LYS A 11 11.10 12.35 5.14
C LYS A 11 9.73 11.98 5.71
N LEU A 12 9.32 10.72 5.56
CA LEU A 12 8.08 10.19 6.13
C LEU A 12 8.04 10.34 7.65
N GLU A 13 9.12 9.95 8.34
CA GLU A 13 9.21 10.07 9.80
C GLU A 13 9.11 11.51 10.29
N ASN A 14 9.66 12.47 9.54
CA ASN A 14 9.55 13.88 9.85
C ASN A 14 8.11 14.39 9.66
N LEU A 15 7.45 14.03 8.55
CA LEU A 15 6.07 14.45 8.26
C LEU A 15 5.11 13.88 9.31
N LEU A 16 5.28 12.59 9.61
CA LEU A 16 4.46 11.84 10.55
C LEU A 16 4.83 12.08 12.02
N ARG A 17 5.82 12.95 12.30
CA ARG A 17 6.27 13.34 13.65
C ARG A 17 6.69 12.15 14.52
N MET A 18 7.44 11.21 13.92
CA MET A 18 7.77 9.91 14.52
C MET A 18 8.98 9.90 15.48
N LYS A 19 9.68 11.03 15.65
CA LYS A 19 10.95 11.10 16.42
C LYS A 19 10.87 10.63 17.88
N GLN A 20 9.70 10.72 18.52
CA GLN A 20 9.50 10.36 19.93
C GLN A 20 8.65 9.07 20.11
N GLY A 21 8.49 8.26 19.05
CA GLY A 21 7.69 7.04 19.13
C GLY A 21 6.19 7.24 18.87
N PHE A 22 5.76 8.49 18.63
CA PHE A 22 4.39 8.84 18.26
C PHE A 22 4.16 8.78 16.75
N LEU A 23 2.91 8.93 16.33
CA LEU A 23 2.54 9.08 14.94
C LEU A 23 1.43 10.14 14.86
N LEU A 24 1.78 11.32 14.35
CA LEU A 24 0.94 12.53 14.36
C LEU A 24 0.28 12.74 15.74
N ASN A 25 -1.04 12.95 15.76
CA ASN A 25 -1.86 13.08 16.97
C ASN A 25 -2.73 11.83 17.23
N PHE A 26 -2.36 10.67 16.67
CA PHE A 26 -3.15 9.46 16.86
C PHE A 26 -2.95 8.84 18.25
N THR A 27 -4.06 8.49 18.87
CA THR A 27 -4.13 7.49 19.94
C THR A 27 -4.09 6.09 19.33
N ASP A 28 -3.83 5.05 20.13
CA ASP A 28 -3.77 3.69 19.59
C ASP A 28 -5.09 3.22 18.93
N PRO A 29 -6.28 3.45 19.53
CA PRO A 29 -7.54 3.09 18.87
C PRO A 29 -7.82 3.87 17.59
N SER A 30 -7.45 5.17 17.56
CA SER A 30 -7.68 6.00 16.37
C SER A 30 -6.72 5.65 15.23
N LEU A 31 -5.47 5.28 15.54
CA LEU A 31 -4.52 4.79 14.56
C LEU A 31 -4.98 3.46 13.96
N GLN A 32 -5.40 2.51 14.81
CA GLN A 32 -5.94 1.23 14.36
C GLN A 32 -7.11 1.43 13.40
N ALA A 33 -8.11 2.22 13.81
CA ALA A 33 -9.27 2.48 12.98
C ALA A 33 -8.90 3.19 11.67
N PHE A 34 -7.91 4.08 11.70
CA PHE A 34 -7.42 4.77 10.50
C PHE A 34 -6.77 3.79 9.53
N VAL A 35 -5.82 2.97 9.99
CA VAL A 35 -5.14 1.98 9.15
C VAL A 35 -6.13 0.95 8.60
N HIS A 36 -7.05 0.46 9.42
CA HIS A 36 -8.08 -0.48 8.98
C HIS A 36 -8.99 0.14 7.91
N ARG A 37 -9.44 1.40 8.06
CA ARG A 37 -10.23 2.07 7.01
C ARG A 37 -9.41 2.33 5.75
N SER A 38 -8.11 2.59 5.88
CA SER A 38 -7.23 2.85 4.75
C SER A 38 -6.95 1.55 3.98
N VAL A 39 -6.37 0.54 4.61
CA VAL A 39 -5.81 -0.63 3.92
C VAL A 39 -6.41 -1.96 4.38
N GLY A 40 -7.42 -1.95 5.26
CA GLY A 40 -8.08 -3.17 5.74
C GLY A 40 -7.24 -4.03 6.68
N LEU A 41 -6.12 -3.51 7.20
CA LEU A 41 -5.18 -4.27 8.02
C LEU A 41 -5.26 -3.93 9.52
N ASP A 42 -4.96 -4.93 10.35
CA ASP A 42 -4.79 -4.76 11.78
C ASP A 42 -3.38 -4.26 12.12
N PHE A 43 -3.22 -2.96 12.38
CA PHE A 43 -1.94 -2.33 12.68
C PHE A 43 -1.26 -2.84 13.96
N TYR A 44 -2.05 -3.41 14.88
CA TYR A 44 -1.52 -3.95 16.14
C TYR A 44 -1.23 -5.45 16.08
N HIS A 45 -1.42 -6.08 14.92
CA HIS A 45 -1.08 -7.49 14.69
C HIS A 45 0.37 -7.79 15.07
N GLU A 46 0.62 -8.99 15.59
CA GLU A 46 1.91 -9.40 16.15
C GLU A 46 3.05 -9.33 15.11
N LYS A 47 2.74 -9.50 13.82
CA LYS A 47 3.70 -9.37 12.69
C LYS A 47 4.36 -7.99 12.59
N TYR A 48 3.77 -6.94 13.19
CA TYR A 48 4.34 -5.59 13.21
C TYR A 48 5.05 -5.27 14.53
N ARG A 49 5.11 -6.21 15.47
CA ARG A 49 5.72 -6.00 16.79
C ARG A 49 7.23 -6.22 16.71
N ASN A 50 8.01 -5.21 17.09
CA ASN A 50 9.48 -5.29 17.08
C ASN A 50 10.06 -4.85 18.43
N GLY A 51 9.96 -5.72 19.45
CA GLY A 51 10.55 -5.58 20.80
C GLY A 51 10.07 -4.39 21.65
N THR A 52 9.39 -3.42 21.03
CA THR A 52 8.93 -2.16 21.60
C THR A 52 7.50 -1.89 21.13
N SER A 53 6.70 -1.22 21.97
CA SER A 53 5.28 -0.97 21.71
C SER A 53 4.98 0.40 21.08
N SER A 54 6.00 1.17 20.68
CA SER A 54 5.78 2.51 20.12
C SER A 54 5.14 2.44 18.72
N LYS A 55 4.26 3.41 18.41
CA LYS A 55 3.58 3.52 17.12
C LYS A 55 4.58 3.70 15.98
N ALA A 56 5.62 4.50 16.22
CA ALA A 56 6.64 4.72 15.21
C ALA A 56 7.41 3.44 14.85
N ASN A 57 7.74 2.60 15.83
CA ASN A 57 8.46 1.36 15.58
C ASN A 57 7.59 0.33 14.86
N ARG A 58 6.29 0.25 15.21
CA ARG A 58 5.32 -0.56 14.46
C ARG A 58 5.16 -0.06 13.02
N MET A 59 5.10 1.25 12.78
CA MET A 59 5.01 1.80 11.42
C MET A 59 6.27 1.49 10.59
N ARG A 60 7.46 1.53 11.21
CA ARG A 60 8.69 1.09 10.55
C ARG A 60 8.67 -0.39 10.19
N GLU A 61 8.10 -1.24 11.04
CA GLU A 61 7.94 -2.67 10.75
C GLU A 61 6.88 -2.90 9.68
N PHE A 62 5.78 -2.13 9.71
CA PHE A 62 4.75 -2.13 8.66
C PHE A 62 5.35 -1.87 7.28
N TRP A 63 6.22 -0.86 7.14
CA TRP A 63 6.93 -0.59 5.88
C TRP A 63 7.83 -1.74 5.40
N LYS A 64 8.38 -2.54 6.31
CA LYS A 64 9.22 -3.69 5.97
C LYS A 64 8.41 -4.91 5.56
N VAL A 65 7.27 -5.13 6.20
CA VAL A 65 6.47 -6.34 5.98
C VAL A 65 5.60 -6.17 4.74
N GLU A 66 4.88 -5.05 4.64
CA GLU A 66 3.85 -4.87 3.62
C GLU A 66 4.40 -4.56 2.23
N SER A 67 3.55 -4.70 1.20
CA SER A 67 3.90 -4.44 -0.20
C SER A 67 3.97 -2.93 -0.51
N ASP A 68 4.67 -2.58 -1.60
CA ASP A 68 4.72 -1.22 -2.14
C ASP A 68 3.32 -0.59 -2.23
N PHE A 69 2.33 -1.33 -2.74
CA PHE A 69 0.97 -0.84 -2.93
C PHE A 69 0.28 -0.47 -1.62
N ILE A 70 0.34 -1.35 -0.62
CA ILE A 70 -0.29 -1.13 0.69
C ILE A 70 0.36 0.06 1.39
N VAL A 71 1.69 0.13 1.33
CA VAL A 71 2.46 1.24 1.93
C VAL A 71 2.20 2.55 1.19
N ALA A 72 2.14 2.53 -0.15
CA ALA A 72 1.80 3.69 -0.98
C ALA A 72 0.44 4.28 -0.58
N LYS A 73 -0.58 3.43 -0.49
CA LYS A 73 -1.95 3.84 -0.12
C LYS A 73 -1.97 4.45 1.27
N LEU A 74 -1.36 3.79 2.25
CA LEU A 74 -1.35 4.29 3.62
C LEU A 74 -0.59 5.62 3.76
N ILE A 75 0.54 5.77 3.06
CA ILE A 75 1.29 7.04 3.03
C ILE A 75 0.43 8.16 2.43
N PHE A 76 -0.27 7.90 1.32
CA PHE A 76 -1.16 8.88 0.70
C PHE A 76 -2.23 9.34 1.69
N ASP A 77 -2.94 8.39 2.31
CA ASP A 77 -4.02 8.69 3.25
C ASP A 77 -3.49 9.47 4.48
N LEU A 78 -2.30 9.12 4.98
CA LEU A 78 -1.65 9.86 6.08
C LEU A 78 -1.25 11.28 5.67
N CYS A 79 -0.83 11.50 4.42
CA CYS A 79 -0.54 12.83 3.89
C CYS A 79 -1.82 13.69 3.81
N GLN A 80 -2.95 13.11 3.39
CA GLN A 80 -4.24 13.80 3.40
C GLN A 80 -4.67 14.13 4.83
N TYR A 81 -4.55 13.16 5.75
CA TYR A 81 -4.84 13.39 7.16
C TYR A 81 -3.99 14.50 7.77
N PHE A 82 -2.71 14.62 7.39
CA PHE A 82 -1.85 15.71 7.84
C PHE A 82 -2.37 17.09 7.36
N LYS A 83 -2.83 17.19 6.11
CA LYS A 83 -3.47 18.42 5.57
C LYS A 83 -4.72 18.76 6.37
N ASP A 84 -5.63 17.79 6.52
CA ASP A 84 -6.88 17.96 7.26
C ASP A 84 -6.62 18.38 8.71
N LEU A 85 -5.60 17.80 9.35
CA LEU A 85 -5.22 18.12 10.72
C LEU A 85 -4.80 19.58 10.86
N LYS A 86 -4.08 20.11 9.87
CA LYS A 86 -3.65 21.52 9.83
C LYS A 86 -4.82 22.45 9.60
N GLU A 87 -5.66 22.14 8.64
CA GLU A 87 -6.86 22.92 8.33
C GLU A 87 -7.82 22.99 9.53
N ARG A 88 -8.10 21.87 10.20
CA ARG A 88 -8.95 21.81 11.40
C ARG A 88 -8.42 22.64 12.57
N LYS A 89 -7.10 22.84 12.62
CA LYS A 89 -6.46 23.70 13.64
C LYS A 89 -6.38 25.17 13.21
N GLY A 90 -6.82 25.51 11.99
CA GLY A 90 -6.64 26.84 11.42
C GLY A 90 -5.17 27.20 11.18
N GLU A 91 -4.29 26.19 11.07
CA GLU A 91 -2.86 26.38 10.85
C GLU A 91 -2.54 26.34 9.35
N ALA A 92 -1.93 27.42 8.84
CA ALA A 92 -1.35 27.38 7.51
C ALA A 92 -0.14 26.41 7.48
N LEU A 93 0.00 25.66 6.38
CA LEU A 93 1.20 24.85 6.15
C LEU A 93 2.42 25.75 6.00
N LEU A 94 3.44 25.52 6.84
CA LEU A 94 4.74 26.17 6.69
C LEU A 94 5.39 25.72 5.37
N GLN A 95 6.30 26.54 4.82
CA GLN A 95 6.95 26.23 3.54
C GLN A 95 7.66 24.87 3.56
N GLU A 96 8.32 24.52 4.66
CA GLU A 96 8.97 23.22 4.79
C GLU A 96 7.99 22.06 4.97
N GLU A 97 6.84 22.29 5.63
CA GLU A 97 5.78 21.28 5.71
C GLU A 97 5.18 21.01 4.32
N LYS A 98 5.01 22.05 3.48
CA LYS A 98 4.55 21.88 2.09
C LYS A 98 5.51 21.04 1.27
N ARG A 99 6.81 21.37 1.30
CA ARG A 99 7.85 20.61 0.59
C ARG A 99 7.89 19.15 1.03
N LEU A 100 7.87 18.93 2.35
CA LEU A 100 7.93 17.59 2.91
C LEU A 100 6.70 16.76 2.54
N LEU A 101 5.53 17.40 2.50
CA LEU A 101 4.28 16.78 2.09
C LEU A 101 4.30 16.42 0.59
N GLU A 102 4.77 17.32 -0.28
CA GLU A 102 4.96 17.05 -1.70
C GLU A 102 5.92 15.88 -1.94
N ASP A 103 7.04 15.85 -1.21
CA ASP A 103 7.99 14.74 -1.25
C ASP A 103 7.34 13.40 -0.86
N CYS A 104 6.56 13.37 0.23
CA CYS A 104 5.91 12.15 0.70
C CYS A 104 4.81 11.67 -0.25
N LEU A 105 4.07 12.59 -0.89
CA LEU A 105 3.14 12.27 -1.96
C LEU A 105 3.87 11.71 -3.19
N GLY A 106 5.04 12.25 -3.54
CA GLY A 106 5.90 11.72 -4.59
C GLY A 106 6.36 10.29 -4.31
N ILE A 107 6.74 9.99 -3.06
CA ILE A 107 7.10 8.63 -2.62
C ILE A 107 5.92 7.67 -2.79
N SER A 108 4.74 8.06 -2.29
CA SER A 108 3.52 7.25 -2.44
C SER A 108 3.21 6.95 -3.93
N LYS A 109 3.29 7.97 -4.80
CA LYS A 109 3.08 7.79 -6.24
C LYS A 109 4.11 6.85 -6.87
N ARG A 110 5.39 6.97 -6.51
CA ARG A 110 6.46 6.07 -7.00
C ARG A 110 6.17 4.61 -6.65
N LEU A 111 5.83 4.36 -5.38
CA LEU A 111 5.51 3.01 -4.89
C LEU A 111 4.24 2.46 -5.57
N SER A 112 3.23 3.29 -5.83
CA SER A 112 2.04 2.86 -6.57
C SER A 112 2.35 2.47 -8.02
N ASN A 113 3.18 3.27 -8.71
CA ASN A 113 3.55 2.98 -10.10
C ASN A 113 4.40 1.70 -10.23
N SER A 114 5.24 1.39 -9.23
CA SER A 114 5.93 0.10 -9.13
C SER A 114 4.93 -1.06 -9.15
N ALA A 115 3.86 -0.96 -8.35
CA ALA A 115 2.82 -1.98 -8.29
C ALA A 115 2.01 -2.10 -9.59
N GLU A 116 1.66 -0.99 -10.25
CA GLU A 116 0.98 -1.01 -11.56
C GLU A 116 1.83 -1.72 -12.62
N VAL A 117 3.15 -1.45 -12.66
CA VAL A 117 4.07 -2.12 -13.57
C VAL A 117 4.15 -3.62 -13.27
N VAL A 118 4.21 -4.02 -12.00
CA VAL A 118 4.18 -5.43 -11.60
C VAL A 118 2.87 -6.10 -12.03
N ALA A 119 1.72 -5.46 -11.80
CA ALA A 119 0.42 -5.97 -12.23
C ALA A 119 0.33 -6.14 -13.75
N LEU A 120 0.88 -5.18 -14.52
CA LEU A 120 0.96 -5.29 -15.98
C LEU A 120 1.92 -6.41 -16.45
N LEU A 121 3.05 -6.60 -15.78
CA LEU A 121 3.98 -7.69 -16.06
C LEU A 121 3.37 -9.06 -15.77
N LEU A 122 2.60 -9.19 -14.69
CA LEU A 122 1.87 -10.41 -14.35
C LEU A 122 0.79 -10.72 -15.39
N LYS A 123 0.01 -9.71 -15.81
CA LYS A 123 -0.96 -9.86 -16.92
C LYS A 123 -0.30 -10.30 -18.22
N ARG A 124 0.87 -9.74 -18.55
CA ARG A 124 1.61 -10.08 -19.78
C ARG A 124 2.13 -11.53 -19.77
N LYS A 125 2.65 -12.02 -18.64
CA LYS A 125 3.06 -13.42 -18.48
C LYS A 125 1.87 -14.39 -18.63
N ALA A 126 0.70 -14.03 -18.10
CA ALA A 126 -0.51 -14.82 -18.28
C ALA A 126 -0.94 -14.91 -19.76
N THR A 127 -0.75 -13.85 -20.55
CA THR A 127 -1.07 -13.83 -21.99
C THR A 127 -0.02 -14.52 -22.87
N ASP A 128 1.27 -14.43 -22.52
CA ASP A 128 2.34 -15.11 -23.28
C ASP A 128 2.28 -16.64 -23.11
N THR A 129 1.57 -17.13 -22.09
CA THR A 129 1.33 -18.57 -21.86
C THR A 129 0.22 -19.14 -22.78
N GLN A 130 -0.44 -18.31 -23.59
CA GLN A 130 -1.41 -18.75 -24.63
C GLN A 130 -0.76 -18.91 -26.02
N GLY A 131 0.55 -18.66 -26.15
CA GLY A 131 1.30 -18.76 -27.41
C GLY A 131 2.21 -19.97 -27.47
N SER A 132 1.77 -21.00 -28.19
CA SER A 132 2.53 -22.14 -28.74
C SER A 132 2.86 -23.34 -27.83
N GLY A 133 2.23 -24.48 -28.18
CA GLY A 133 2.85 -25.81 -28.18
C GLY A 133 3.08 -26.50 -26.83
N LEU A 134 2.30 -27.57 -26.60
CA LEU A 134 2.51 -28.61 -25.58
C LEU A 134 3.90 -28.66 -24.94
N GLY A 135 4.02 -28.06 -23.76
CA GLY A 135 5.19 -28.13 -22.90
C GLY A 135 4.81 -27.68 -21.51
N ARG A 136 4.53 -28.65 -20.64
CA ARG A 136 4.21 -28.54 -19.21
C ARG A 136 4.81 -27.29 -18.54
N VAL A 137 3.96 -26.41 -18.05
CA VAL A 137 4.34 -25.22 -17.27
C VAL A 137 4.19 -25.56 -15.79
N GLU A 138 5.30 -25.66 -15.07
CA GLU A 138 5.29 -25.72 -13.60
C GLU A 138 5.44 -24.29 -13.07
N VAL A 139 4.36 -23.80 -12.44
CA VAL A 139 4.34 -22.53 -11.71
C VAL A 139 5.01 -22.76 -10.36
N VAL A 140 6.16 -22.16 -10.14
CA VAL A 140 6.81 -22.08 -8.83
C VAL A 140 6.87 -20.61 -8.44
N GLU A 141 5.94 -20.18 -7.59
CA GLU A 141 6.17 -19.35 -6.40
C GLU A 141 4.82 -18.95 -5.75
N GLU A 142 4.86 -18.73 -4.44
CA GLU A 142 3.85 -19.12 -3.44
C GLU A 142 2.44 -18.51 -3.59
N GLU A 143 1.46 -19.41 -3.49
CA GLU A 143 0.01 -19.21 -3.53
C GLU A 143 -0.53 -18.21 -2.47
N GLU A 144 0.23 -17.95 -1.39
CA GLU A 144 -0.23 -17.11 -0.27
C GLU A 144 -0.22 -15.60 -0.56
N ASP A 145 0.76 -15.08 -1.29
CA ASP A 145 0.93 -13.62 -1.42
C ASP A 145 0.02 -12.99 -2.48
N THR A 146 -0.32 -13.75 -3.52
CA THR A 146 -1.25 -13.30 -4.56
C THR A 146 -2.68 -13.26 -4.03
N ALA A 147 -3.13 -14.28 -3.30
CA ALA A 147 -4.45 -14.30 -2.67
C ALA A 147 -4.62 -13.17 -1.64
N ARG A 148 -3.56 -12.85 -0.87
CA ARG A 148 -3.56 -11.72 0.08
C ARG A 148 -3.68 -10.38 -0.63
N LEU A 149 -2.94 -10.17 -1.73
CA LEU A 149 -3.04 -8.96 -2.54
C LEU A 149 -4.45 -8.77 -3.12
N PHE A 150 -5.12 -9.83 -3.57
CA PHE A 150 -6.50 -9.75 -4.08
C PHE A 150 -7.52 -9.47 -2.98
N SER A 151 -7.38 -10.09 -1.79
CA SER A 151 -8.25 -9.79 -0.65
C SER A 151 -8.11 -8.35 -0.15
N ALA A 152 -6.89 -7.80 -0.15
CA ALA A 152 -6.61 -6.43 0.30
C ALA A 152 -7.18 -5.37 -0.65
N LEU A 153 -7.41 -5.73 -1.92
CA LEU A 153 -7.96 -4.85 -2.94
C LEU A 153 -9.50 -4.85 -2.99
N SER A 154 -10.19 -5.66 -2.18
CA SER A 154 -11.66 -5.85 -2.23
C SER A 154 -12.18 -6.14 -3.65
N LEU A 155 -11.38 -6.81 -4.47
CA LEU A 155 -11.78 -7.24 -5.80
C LEU A 155 -12.58 -8.53 -5.66
N GLU A 156 -13.81 -8.59 -6.20
CA GLU A 156 -14.55 -9.85 -6.31
C GLU A 156 -13.86 -10.74 -7.34
N THR A 157 -12.95 -11.60 -6.87
CA THR A 157 -12.31 -12.58 -7.72
C THR A 157 -13.32 -13.66 -8.09
N GLN A 158 -13.77 -13.71 -9.35
CA GLN A 158 -14.46 -14.89 -9.84
C GLN A 158 -13.44 -16.03 -9.95
N VAL A 159 -13.54 -16.95 -9.00
CA VAL A 159 -12.79 -18.20 -9.00
C VAL A 159 -13.45 -19.14 -9.99
N ALA A 160 -12.80 -19.37 -11.12
CA ALA A 160 -13.17 -20.47 -12.01
C ALA A 160 -12.32 -21.68 -11.64
N SER A 161 -12.95 -22.73 -11.11
CA SER A 161 -12.27 -24.03 -10.92
C SER A 161 -12.50 -24.89 -12.16
N ARG A 162 -11.42 -25.46 -12.68
CA ARG A 162 -11.49 -26.49 -13.71
C ARG A 162 -10.55 -27.63 -13.30
N GLY A 163 -11.05 -28.54 -12.47
CA GLY A 163 -10.23 -29.57 -11.82
C GLY A 163 -9.51 -29.04 -10.59
N ASN A 164 -8.26 -29.47 -10.35
CA ASN A 164 -7.45 -29.11 -9.17
C ASN A 164 -6.76 -27.74 -9.28
N GLU A 165 -7.04 -26.95 -10.32
CA GLU A 165 -6.44 -25.63 -10.53
C GLU A 165 -7.48 -24.52 -10.33
N THR A 166 -7.10 -23.55 -9.50
CA THR A 166 -7.88 -22.36 -9.17
C THR A 166 -7.41 -21.22 -10.08
N VAL A 167 -8.24 -20.80 -11.05
CA VAL A 167 -7.90 -19.70 -11.96
C VAL A 167 -8.69 -18.45 -11.56
N PHE A 168 -7.98 -17.35 -11.31
CA PHE A 168 -8.56 -16.06 -11.00
C PHE A 168 -8.70 -15.22 -12.28
N LEU A 169 -9.94 -14.92 -12.68
CA LEU A 169 -10.21 -14.05 -13.82
C LEU A 169 -10.47 -12.63 -13.31
N ILE A 170 -9.66 -11.67 -13.77
CA ILE A 170 -9.86 -10.24 -13.47
C ILE A 170 -10.26 -9.55 -14.77
N THR A 171 -11.39 -8.85 -14.76
CA THR A 171 -11.83 -8.11 -15.94
C THR A 171 -11.36 -6.66 -15.87
N ASN A 172 -11.23 -5.99 -17.02
CA ASN A 172 -10.85 -4.57 -17.05
C ASN A 172 -11.89 -3.67 -16.35
N GLU A 173 -13.13 -4.13 -16.16
CA GLU A 173 -14.17 -3.36 -15.46
C GLU A 173 -13.88 -3.21 -13.96
N ASP A 174 -13.14 -4.15 -13.35
CA ASP A 174 -12.83 -4.13 -11.91
C ASP A 174 -11.69 -3.17 -11.54
N ILE A 175 -10.80 -2.87 -12.50
CA ILE A 175 -9.56 -2.12 -12.28
C ILE A 175 -9.74 -0.62 -12.60
N MET A 176 -10.57 -0.31 -13.59
CA MET A 176 -10.73 1.05 -14.11
C MET A 176 -11.36 2.08 -13.15
N PRO A 177 -12.31 1.73 -12.25
CA PRO A 177 -12.85 2.66 -11.26
C PRO A 177 -11.78 3.12 -10.26
N PHE A 178 -10.83 2.25 -9.95
CA PHE A 178 -9.79 2.50 -8.95
C PHE A 178 -8.68 3.42 -9.49
N LEU A 179 -8.24 3.18 -10.73
CA LEU A 179 -7.27 4.05 -11.42
C LEU A 179 -7.85 5.45 -11.70
N LYS A 180 -9.17 5.57 -11.94
CA LYS A 180 -9.85 6.86 -12.11
C LYS A 180 -9.78 7.75 -10.87
N ASN A 181 -9.91 7.20 -9.66
CA ASN A 181 -9.85 7.98 -8.43
C ASN A 181 -8.45 8.52 -8.10
N MET A 182 -7.38 7.91 -8.62
CA MET A 182 -6.01 8.40 -8.48
C MET A 182 -5.60 9.42 -9.56
N SER A 183 -6.39 9.54 -10.63
CA SER A 183 -6.14 10.48 -11.73
C SER A 183 -6.68 11.91 -11.48
N PHE A 184 -7.39 12.14 -10.37
CA PHE A 184 -8.04 13.42 -10.04
C PHE A 184 -7.24 14.25 -9.02
N VAL A 185 -5.96 14.52 -9.33
CA VAL A 185 -5.25 15.68 -8.77
C VAL A 185 -4.44 16.30 -9.91
N SER A 186 -5.13 17.06 -10.75
CA SER A 186 -4.54 18.07 -11.65
C SER A 186 -5.01 19.44 -11.22
#